data_AF-A0A1H7ULN6-F1
#
_entry.id   AF-A0A1H7ULN6-F1
#
_cell.length_a   1.000
_cell.length_b   1.000
_cell.length_c   1.000
_cell.angle_alpha   90.00
_cell.angle_beta   90.00
_cell.angle_gamma   90.00
#
_symmetry.space_group_name_H-M   'P 1'
#
loop_
_entity.id
_entity.type
_entity.pdbx_description
1 polymer ?
#
loop_
_entity_poly.entity_id
_entity_poly.type
_entity_poly.pdbx_seq_one_letter_code
_entity_poly.pdbx_strand_id
1 'polypeptide(L)' 'MSDRPCTSCGGQGGTEKIEYTYEADPEGRIVAKEHRYFSPCSSCGGSGRIA' A
#
# COMPACT_ATOMS: atom_id res chain seq x y z
N MET A 1 9.57 2.78 -27.55
CA MET A 1 8.89 2.27 -26.34
C MET A 1 8.67 3.45 -25.43
N SER A 2 7.42 3.82 -25.18
CA SER A 2 7.08 5.02 -24.41
C SER A 2 7.11 4.66 -22.93
N ASP A 3 8.27 4.81 -22.32
CA ASP A 3 8.43 4.67 -20.88
C ASP A 3 7.70 5.84 -20.20
N ARG A 4 6.47 5.57 -19.73
CA ARG A 4 5.61 6.57 -19.08
C ARG A 4 5.49 6.24 -17.59
N PRO A 5 5.49 7.26 -16.71
CA PRO A 5 5.27 7.03 -15.29
C PRO A 5 3.89 6.42 -15.07
N CYS A 6 3.82 5.43 -14.18
CA CYS A 6 2.57 4.77 -13.83
C CYS A 6 1.65 5.77 -13.12
N THR A 7 0.53 6.13 -13.75
CA THR A 7 -0.42 7.11 -13.21
C THR A 7 -1.11 6.61 -11.95
N SER A 8 -1.27 5.29 -11.77
CA SER A 8 -1.88 4.71 -10.56
C SER A 8 -1.04 4.93 -9.30
N CYS A 9 0.28 5.03 -9.41
CA CYS A 9 1.17 5.33 -8.27
C CYS A 9 1.98 6.63 -8.44
N GLY A 10 1.66 7.44 -9.46
CA GLY A 10 2.39 8.67 -9.76
C GLY A 10 3.88 8.45 -10.08
N GLY A 11 4.27 7.27 -10.54
CA GLY A 11 5.68 6.94 -10.79
C GLY A 11 6.47 6.40 -9.59
N GLN A 12 5.85 6.26 -8.42
CA GLN A 12 6.54 5.88 -7.18
C GLN A 12 6.78 4.35 -7.04
N GLY A 13 6.18 3.53 -7.90
CA GLY A 13 6.28 2.06 -7.83
C GLY A 13 5.42 1.42 -6.75
N GLY A 14 4.83 2.19 -5.85
CA GLY A 14 3.91 1.69 -4.83
C GLY A 14 3.22 2.82 -4.09
N THR A 15 2.40 2.44 -3.12
CA THR A 15 1.73 3.40 -2.24
C THR A 15 1.75 2.89 -0.81
N GLU A 16 1.83 3.82 0.14
CA GLU A 16 1.54 3.53 1.53
C GLU A 16 0.05 3.16 1.65
N LYS A 17 -0.22 2.13 2.45
CA LYS A 17 -1.56 1.68 2.81
C LYS A 17 -1.69 1.73 4.32
N ILE A 18 -2.89 2.13 4.73
CA ILE A 18 -3.29 2.18 6.12
C ILE A 18 -4.48 1.23 6.26
N GLU A 19 -4.33 0.22 7.10
CA GLU A 19 -5.39 -0.74 7.42
C GLU A 19 -5.84 -0.53 8.85
N TYR A 20 -7.17 -0.50 9.04
CA TYR A 20 -7.80 -0.34 10.35
C TYR A 20 -8.40 -1.67 10.78
N THR A 21 -7.87 -2.23 11.87
CA THR A 21 -8.31 -3.51 12.43
C THR A 21 -8.84 -3.32 13.85
N TYR A 22 -9.69 -4.25 14.28
CA TYR A 22 -10.10 -4.40 15.67
C TYR A 22 -9.48 -5.68 16.21
N GLU A 23 -8.58 -5.55 17.18
CA GLU A 23 -7.78 -6.66 17.70
C GLU A 23 -7.95 -6.79 19.20
N ALA A 24 -7.87 -8.02 19.72
CA ALA A 24 -7.84 -8.25 21.15
C ALA A 24 -6.46 -7.88 21.70
N ASP A 25 -6.40 -7.00 22.70
CA ASP A 25 -5.19 -6.75 23.46
C ASP A 25 -4.85 -7.94 24.39
N PRO A 26 -3.66 -7.97 25.02
CA PRO A 26 -3.30 -9.04 25.95
C PRO A 26 -4.24 -9.19 27.16
N GLU A 27 -5.09 -8.18 27.43
CA GLU A 27 -6.09 -8.17 28.49
C GLU A 27 -7.48 -8.60 27.98
N GLY A 28 -7.59 -9.01 26.71
CA GLY A 28 -8.81 -9.50 26.07
C GLY A 28 -9.78 -8.40 25.61
N ARG A 29 -9.37 -7.13 25.61
CA ARG A 29 -10.21 -6.01 25.15
C ARG A 29 -10.02 -5.79 23.66
N ILE A 30 -11.11 -5.51 22.96
CA ILE A 30 -11.05 -5.13 21.55
C ILE A 30 -10.58 -3.68 21.43
N VAL A 31 -9.42 -3.48 20.80
CA VAL A 31 -8.81 -2.17 20.54
C VAL A 31 -8.72 -1.92 19.04
N ALA A 32 -8.89 -0.66 18.63
CA ALA A 32 -8.64 -0.26 17.25
C ALA A 32 -7.13 -0.15 17.01
N LYS A 33 -6.64 -0.77 15.94
CA LYS A 33 -5.24 -0.76 15.52
C LYS A 33 -5.14 -0.22 14.09
N GLU A 34 -4.06 0.53 13.86
CA GLU A 34 -3.71 1.07 12.56
C GLU A 34 -2.41 0.41 12.09
N HIS A 35 -2.47 -0.31 10.98
CA HIS A 35 -1.32 -0.95 10.36
C HIS A 35 -0.93 -0.17 9.11
N ARG A 36 0.22 0.49 9.16
CA ARG A 36 0.81 1.13 7.98
C ARG A 36 1.80 0.20 7.32
N TYR A 37 1.61 -0.04 6.04
CA TYR A 37 2.53 -0.84 5.25
C TYR A 37 2.64 -0.28 3.84
N PHE A 38 3.81 -0.46 3.23
CA PHE A 38 4.01 -0.12 1.84
C PHE A 38 3.68 -1.33 0.97
N SER A 39 2.94 -1.11 -0.13
CA SER A 39 2.68 -2.18 -1.09
C SER A 39 3.05 -1.74 -2.50
N PRO A 40 3.62 -2.64 -3.32
CA PRO A 40 3.92 -2.34 -4.72
C PRO A 40 2.62 -2.06 -5.48
N CYS A 41 2.70 -1.13 -6.42
CA CYS A 41 1.57 -0.78 -7.26
C CYS A 41 1.26 -1.94 -8.20
N SER A 42 0.07 -2.52 -8.09
CA SER A 42 -0.37 -3.64 -8.91
C SER A 42 -0.39 -3.30 -10.40
N SER A 43 -0.70 -2.06 -10.78
CA SER A 43 -0.76 -1.63 -12.19
C SER A 43 0.59 -1.66 -12.90
N CYS A 44 1.71 -1.40 -12.19
CA CYS A 44 3.05 -1.42 -12.77
C CYS A 44 3.95 -2.52 -12.18
N GLY A 45 3.41 -3.39 -11.34
CA GLY A 45 4.16 -4.46 -10.68
C GLY A 45 5.32 -3.99 -9.82
N GLY A 46 5.27 -2.77 -9.27
CA GLY A 46 6.38 -2.22 -8.46
C GLY A 46 7.37 -1.34 -9.21
N SER A 47 7.34 -1.31 -10.55
CA SER A 47 8.38 -0.63 -11.36
C SER A 47 8.27 0.89 -11.39
N GLY A 48 7.09 1.43 -11.05
CA GLY A 48 6.75 2.85 -11.21
C GLY A 48 6.51 3.27 -12.66
N ARG A 49 6.62 2.36 -13.63
CA ARG A 49 6.61 2.68 -15.06
C ARG A 49 5.72 1.69 -15.80
N ILE A 50 5.07 2.14 -16.86
CA ILE A 50 4.26 1.30 -17.75
C ILE A 50 4.81 1.50 -19.15
N ALA A 51 5.12 0.39 -19.82
CA ALA A 51 5.64 0.37 -21.18
C ALA A 51 4.52 0.34 -22.23
#